data_AF-A0A969T042-F1
#
_entry.id   AF-A0A969T042-F1
#
_cell.length_a   1.000
_cell.length_b   1.000
_cell.length_c   1.000
_cell.angle_alpha   90.00
_cell.angle_beta   90.00
_cell.angle_gamma   90.00
#
_symmetry.space_group_name_H-M   'P 1'
#
loop_
_entity.id
_entity.type
_entity.pdbx_description
1 polymer ?
#
loop_
_entity_poly.entity_id
_entity_poly.type
_entity_poly.pdbx_seq_one_letter_code
_entity_poly.pdbx_strand_id
1 'polypeptide(L)'
;MIAVRWRSAFATILLSSLLFTAACSPSEPSRYEQTQQETSQRTAPPAVAKEATQGSSFNKFFPKSGGGFEVAAAQEKKGFAEYKVNQGGKNVAMLSINDTTDIPGAADKFQSSNTQIAGYPAVEQGQNITAILVNNRYQVKVQSRDPSFTPDDRAAWIEKFNLSGLSNLN
;
A
#
# COMPACT_ATOMS: atom_id res chain seq x y z
N MET A 1 71.85 13.97 -22.51
CA MET A 1 71.04 13.68 -21.29
C MET A 1 69.90 14.68 -21.02
N ILE A 2 69.53 15.58 -21.96
CA ILE A 2 68.45 16.57 -21.76
C ILE A 2 67.11 16.10 -22.37
N ALA A 3 67.13 15.44 -23.54
CA ALA A 3 65.92 14.97 -24.23
C ALA A 3 65.17 13.83 -23.49
N VAL A 4 65.87 13.01 -22.69
CA VAL A 4 65.25 11.93 -21.89
C VAL A 4 64.45 12.50 -20.72
N ARG A 5 64.88 13.62 -20.13
CA ARG A 5 64.23 14.29 -19.00
C ARG A 5 62.93 15.01 -19.39
N TRP A 6 62.81 15.42 -20.65
CA TRP A 6 61.58 16.03 -21.16
C TRP A 6 60.51 14.99 -21.47
N ARG A 7 60.88 13.84 -22.05
CA ARG A 7 59.93 12.76 -22.36
C ARG A 7 59.31 12.16 -21.09
N SER A 8 60.08 12.04 -20.00
CA SER A 8 59.55 11.61 -18.71
C SER A 8 58.65 12.67 -18.06
N ALA A 9 59.01 13.96 -18.13
CA ALA A 9 58.16 15.04 -17.61
C ALA A 9 56.80 15.14 -18.33
N PHE A 10 56.79 15.00 -19.66
CA PHE A 10 55.54 14.94 -20.43
C PHE A 10 54.71 13.71 -20.08
N ALA A 11 55.34 12.54 -19.90
CA ALA A 11 54.63 11.33 -19.49
C ALA A 11 54.00 11.46 -18.10
N THR A 12 54.68 12.10 -17.13
CA THR A 12 54.12 12.35 -15.81
C THR A 12 52.95 13.33 -15.86
N ILE A 13 53.05 14.42 -16.65
CA ILE A 13 51.96 15.38 -16.82
C ILE A 13 50.75 14.71 -17.48
N LEU A 14 50.95 13.92 -18.54
CA LEU A 14 49.85 13.21 -19.22
C LEU A 14 49.18 12.19 -18.29
N LEU A 15 49.98 11.46 -17.50
CA LEU A 15 49.46 10.49 -16.52
C LEU A 15 48.70 11.19 -15.39
N SER A 16 49.20 12.34 -14.91
CA SER A 16 48.48 13.17 -13.94
C SER A 16 47.17 13.71 -14.51
N SER A 17 47.13 14.17 -15.76
CA SER A 17 45.91 14.63 -16.43
C SER A 17 44.87 13.50 -16.58
N LEU A 18 45.29 12.29 -16.91
CA LEU A 18 44.41 11.11 -17.00
C LEU A 18 43.83 10.71 -15.63
N LEU A 19 44.62 10.82 -14.55
CA LEU A 19 44.18 10.51 -13.19
C LEU A 19 43.16 11.54 -12.66
N PHE A 20 43.26 12.82 -13.05
CA PHE A 20 42.28 13.84 -12.66
C PHE A 20 40.92 13.66 -13.36
N THR A 21 40.88 13.10 -14.57
CA THR A 21 39.61 12.90 -15.31
C THR A 21 38.80 11.69 -14.85
N ALA A 22 39.45 10.66 -14.27
CA ALA A 22 38.76 9.45 -13.82
C ALA A 22 37.99 9.64 -12.50
N ALA A 23 38.38 10.62 -11.68
CA ALA A 23 37.79 10.88 -10.36
C ALA A 23 36.46 11.67 -10.40
N CYS A 24 36.07 12.21 -11.55
CA CYS A 24 34.83 12.97 -11.73
C CYS A 24 33.78 12.20 -12.57
N SER A 25 33.74 10.87 -12.45
CA SER A 25 32.66 10.08 -13.02
C SER A 25 31.47 10.10 -12.06
N PRO A 26 30.27 10.57 -12.47
CA PRO A 26 29.09 10.51 -11.62
C PRO A 26 28.83 9.05 -11.26
N SER A 27 28.79 8.75 -9.96
CA SER A 27 28.44 7.44 -9.45
C SER A 27 27.00 7.11 -9.87
N GLU A 28 26.77 5.85 -10.26
CA GLU A 28 25.42 5.37 -10.56
C GLU A 28 24.53 5.61 -9.34
N PRO A 29 23.33 6.20 -9.52
CA PRO A 29 22.46 6.52 -8.40
C PRO A 29 22.12 5.25 -7.62
N SER A 30 22.23 5.32 -6.31
CA SER A 30 21.80 4.23 -5.45
C SER A 30 20.30 3.94 -5.66
N ARG A 31 19.86 2.72 -5.33
CA ARG A 31 18.44 2.35 -5.40
C ARG A 31 17.52 3.36 -4.68
N TYR A 32 18.00 3.93 -3.57
CA TYR A 32 17.27 4.94 -2.81
C TYR A 32 17.20 6.29 -3.54
N GLU A 33 18.30 6.74 -4.15
CA GLU A 33 18.33 7.97 -4.96
C GLU A 33 17.48 7.84 -6.21
N GLN A 34 17.50 6.67 -6.86
CA GLN A 34 16.64 6.38 -8.00
C GLN A 34 15.16 6.46 -7.60
N THR A 35 14.80 5.83 -6.48
CA THR A 35 13.42 5.91 -5.94
C THR A 35 13.03 7.34 -5.58
N GLN A 36 13.92 8.11 -4.94
CA GLN A 36 13.69 9.53 -4.60
C GLN A 36 13.45 10.37 -5.86
N GLN A 37 14.24 10.15 -6.91
CA GLN A 37 14.07 10.83 -8.20
C GLN A 37 12.74 10.46 -8.86
N GLU A 38 12.35 9.18 -8.85
CA GLU A 38 11.09 8.72 -9.45
C GLU A 38 9.86 9.23 -8.69
N THR A 39 9.96 9.44 -7.38
CA THR A 39 8.80 9.74 -6.50
C THR A 39 8.67 11.21 -6.07
N SER A 40 9.75 11.99 -6.10
CA SER A 40 9.75 13.38 -5.57
C SER A 40 9.74 14.47 -6.63
N GLN A 41 9.81 14.10 -7.92
CA GLN A 41 9.78 15.08 -9.01
C GLN A 41 8.39 15.70 -9.19
N ARG A 42 8.34 16.92 -9.76
CA ARG A 42 7.09 17.66 -10.00
C ARG A 42 6.09 16.90 -10.90
N THR A 43 6.59 16.00 -11.73
CA THR A 43 5.84 15.11 -12.63
C THR A 43 5.66 13.70 -12.06
N ALA A 44 6.11 13.44 -10.83
CA ALA A 44 5.91 12.15 -10.19
C ALA A 44 4.40 11.84 -10.08
N PRO A 45 4.00 10.56 -10.26
CA PRO A 45 2.63 10.15 -10.07
C PRO A 45 2.13 10.56 -8.69
N PRO A 46 0.90 11.08 -8.57
CA PRO A 46 0.36 11.44 -7.26
C PRO A 46 0.30 10.18 -6.37
N ALA A 47 0.59 10.36 -5.09
CA ALA A 47 0.56 9.26 -4.10
C ALA A 47 -0.82 8.61 -3.92
N VAL A 48 -1.87 9.26 -4.42
CA VAL A 48 -3.27 8.81 -4.44
C VAL A 48 -3.80 9.11 -5.84
N ALA A 49 -4.45 8.15 -6.50
CA ALA A 49 -4.95 8.38 -7.85
C ALA A 49 -6.09 9.41 -7.83
N LYS A 50 -6.25 10.09 -8.96
CA LYS A 50 -7.23 11.18 -9.07
C LYS A 50 -8.65 10.62 -9.07
N GLU A 51 -8.81 9.43 -9.59
CA GLU A 51 -10.01 8.63 -9.73
C GLU A 51 -10.36 7.79 -8.49
N ALA A 52 -9.47 7.76 -7.49
CA ALA A 52 -9.73 7.08 -6.23
C ALA A 52 -10.98 7.65 -5.55
N THR A 53 -11.81 6.75 -5.02
CA THR A 53 -13.08 7.11 -4.37
C THR A 53 -12.80 7.95 -3.12
N GLN A 54 -13.58 9.01 -2.89
CA GLN A 54 -13.46 9.78 -1.65
C GLN A 54 -13.80 8.91 -0.43
N GLY A 55 -12.94 8.91 0.60
CA GLY A 55 -13.08 8.04 1.78
C GLY A 55 -14.44 8.14 2.46
N SER A 56 -15.00 9.34 2.57
CA SER A 56 -16.32 9.56 3.18
C SER A 56 -17.46 8.83 2.48
N SER A 57 -17.30 8.53 1.18
CA SER A 57 -18.27 7.74 0.41
C SER A 57 -18.38 6.31 0.92
N PHE A 58 -17.35 5.81 1.61
CA PHE A 58 -17.33 4.46 2.17
C PHE A 58 -18.11 4.33 3.47
N ASN A 59 -18.28 5.41 4.24
CA ASN A 59 -18.86 5.38 5.60
C ASN A 59 -20.23 4.70 5.66
N LYS A 60 -21.05 4.88 4.62
CA LYS A 60 -22.40 4.28 4.53
C LYS A 60 -22.40 2.75 4.35
N PHE A 61 -21.26 2.15 4.02
CA PHE A 61 -21.13 0.71 3.81
C PHE A 61 -20.61 -0.04 5.04
N PHE A 62 -20.11 0.67 6.04
CA PHE A 62 -19.68 0.06 7.28
C PHE A 62 -20.87 -0.42 8.12
N PRO A 63 -20.71 -1.53 8.85
CA PRO A 63 -21.71 -1.97 9.81
C PRO A 63 -21.88 -0.96 10.95
N LYS A 64 -23.08 -0.93 11.54
CA LYS A 64 -23.39 -0.08 12.69
C LYS A 64 -23.07 -0.81 14.00
N SER A 65 -22.89 -0.04 15.07
CA SER A 65 -22.82 -0.56 16.45
C SER A 65 -24.06 -1.39 16.80
N GLY A 66 -23.88 -2.45 17.58
CA GLY A 66 -24.94 -3.37 17.98
C GLY A 66 -24.41 -4.65 18.62
N GLY A 67 -25.28 -5.40 19.31
CA GLY A 67 -24.92 -6.70 19.90
C GLY A 67 -23.76 -6.64 20.91
N GLY A 68 -23.60 -5.52 21.63
CA GLY A 68 -22.50 -5.31 22.57
C GLY A 68 -21.19 -4.83 21.94
N PHE A 69 -21.18 -4.59 20.62
CA PHE A 69 -20.05 -4.00 19.90
C PHE A 69 -20.31 -2.54 19.54
N GLU A 70 -19.29 -1.72 19.72
CA GLU A 70 -19.23 -0.34 19.26
C GLU A 70 -18.37 -0.26 18.00
N VAL A 71 -18.89 0.37 16.94
CA VAL A 71 -18.16 0.63 15.70
C VAL A 71 -17.88 2.13 15.59
N ALA A 72 -16.60 2.51 15.65
CA ALA A 72 -16.18 3.92 15.72
C ALA A 72 -15.18 4.26 14.61
N ALA A 73 -15.38 5.38 13.93
CA ALA A 73 -14.48 5.83 12.87
C ALA A 73 -13.05 6.07 13.42
N ALA A 74 -12.04 5.62 12.69
CA ALA A 74 -10.63 5.70 13.09
C ALA A 74 -9.83 6.61 12.17
N GLN A 75 -9.95 6.37 10.86
CA GLN A 75 -9.23 7.11 9.84
C GLN A 75 -10.03 7.14 8.56
N GLU A 76 -10.02 8.29 7.89
CA GLU A 76 -10.59 8.46 6.57
C GLU A 76 -9.62 9.24 5.70
N LYS A 77 -9.37 8.74 4.50
CA LYS A 77 -8.54 9.36 3.47
C LYS A 77 -9.15 9.03 2.10
N LYS A 78 -8.73 9.73 1.06
CA LYS A 78 -9.11 9.34 -0.30
C LYS A 78 -8.61 7.91 -0.58
N GLY A 79 -9.48 7.06 -1.13
CA GLY A 79 -9.24 5.64 -1.35
C GLY A 79 -9.30 4.77 -0.08
N PHE A 80 -9.62 5.31 1.10
CA PHE A 80 -9.57 4.53 2.34
C PHE A 80 -10.51 5.03 3.44
N ALA A 81 -11.19 4.09 4.10
CA ALA A 81 -11.85 4.34 5.37
C ALA A 81 -11.59 3.17 6.34
N GLU A 82 -11.46 3.47 7.63
CA GLU A 82 -11.20 2.49 8.67
C GLU A 82 -11.98 2.81 9.95
N TYR A 83 -12.53 1.76 10.56
CA TYR A 83 -13.30 1.81 11.79
C TYR A 83 -12.76 0.81 12.80
N LYS A 84 -12.82 1.15 14.09
CA LYS A 84 -12.55 0.26 15.21
C LYS A 84 -13.82 -0.49 15.58
N VAL A 85 -13.69 -1.76 15.93
CA VAL A 85 -14.70 -2.53 16.65
C VAL A 85 -14.24 -2.65 18.10
N ASN A 86 -14.98 -2.03 19.00
CA ASN A 86 -14.76 -2.18 20.44
C ASN A 86 -15.79 -3.12 21.04
N GLN A 87 -15.36 -3.96 21.98
CA GLN A 87 -16.23 -4.78 22.82
C GLN A 87 -15.80 -4.59 24.27
N GLY A 88 -16.73 -4.18 25.14
CA GLY A 88 -16.41 -3.87 26.54
C GLY A 88 -15.30 -2.82 26.70
N GLY A 89 -15.23 -1.83 25.79
CA GLY A 89 -14.20 -0.77 25.80
C GLY A 89 -12.84 -1.17 25.25
N LYS A 90 -12.62 -2.45 24.88
CA LYS A 90 -11.39 -2.94 24.25
C LYS A 90 -11.57 -2.99 22.73
N ASN A 91 -10.59 -2.51 21.98
CA ASN A 91 -10.54 -2.71 20.54
C ASN A 91 -10.22 -4.18 20.22
N VAL A 92 -11.17 -4.88 19.59
CA VAL A 92 -11.05 -6.30 19.23
C VAL A 92 -10.78 -6.51 17.74
N ALA A 93 -11.18 -5.55 16.88
CA ALA A 93 -10.91 -5.62 15.45
C ALA A 93 -10.88 -4.23 14.79
N MET A 94 -10.30 -4.19 13.58
CA MET A 94 -10.37 -3.06 12.66
C MET A 94 -11.12 -3.48 11.39
N LEU A 95 -12.03 -2.63 10.95
CA LEU A 95 -12.78 -2.75 9.70
C LEU A 95 -12.20 -1.74 8.71
N SER A 96 -11.99 -2.11 7.45
CA SER A 96 -11.55 -1.14 6.45
C SER A 96 -12.10 -1.43 5.06
N ILE A 97 -12.27 -0.37 4.27
CA ILE A 97 -12.54 -0.41 2.84
C ILE A 97 -11.43 0.37 2.14
N ASN A 98 -10.79 -0.28 1.19
CA ASN A 98 -9.70 0.26 0.39
C ASN A 98 -10.08 0.26 -1.09
N ASP A 99 -9.89 1.38 -1.77
CA ASP A 99 -9.89 1.45 -3.23
C ASP A 99 -8.54 0.94 -3.75
N THR A 100 -8.55 -0.10 -4.60
CA THR A 100 -7.31 -0.69 -5.11
C THR A 100 -6.74 0.03 -6.33
N THR A 101 -7.41 1.07 -6.85
CA THR A 101 -6.91 1.86 -8.00
C THR A 101 -5.50 2.40 -7.80
N ASP A 102 -5.14 2.68 -6.55
CA ASP A 102 -3.90 3.36 -6.20
C ASP A 102 -2.79 2.38 -5.78
N ILE A 103 -3.13 1.08 -5.74
CA ILE A 103 -2.26 0.03 -5.21
C ILE A 103 -2.11 -1.05 -6.29
N PRO A 104 -1.11 -0.92 -7.18
CA PRO A 104 -0.82 -1.92 -8.19
C PRO A 104 -0.70 -3.33 -7.60
N GLY A 105 -1.42 -4.28 -8.19
CA GLY A 105 -1.43 -5.68 -7.77
C GLY A 105 -2.16 -6.00 -6.47
N ALA A 106 -2.86 -5.04 -5.84
CA ALA A 106 -3.68 -5.32 -4.66
C ALA A 106 -4.84 -6.29 -4.96
N ALA A 107 -5.42 -6.19 -6.16
CA ALA A 107 -6.48 -7.10 -6.63
C ALA A 107 -5.94 -8.48 -7.03
N ASP A 108 -4.67 -8.61 -7.43
CA ASP A 108 -4.10 -9.84 -7.95
C ASP A 108 -4.12 -10.97 -6.92
N LYS A 109 -3.99 -10.64 -5.64
CA LYS A 109 -4.05 -11.60 -4.52
C LYS A 109 -5.35 -12.39 -4.50
N PHE A 110 -6.44 -11.84 -5.05
CA PHE A 110 -7.76 -12.47 -5.08
C PHE A 110 -7.98 -13.35 -6.31
N GLN A 111 -7.16 -13.22 -7.36
CA GLN A 111 -7.31 -13.99 -8.61
C GLN A 111 -7.09 -15.49 -8.38
N SER A 112 -6.21 -15.85 -7.45
CA SER A 112 -5.93 -17.24 -7.08
C SER A 112 -6.76 -17.74 -5.89
N SER A 113 -7.77 -16.98 -5.45
CA SER A 113 -8.59 -17.38 -4.32
C SER A 113 -9.50 -18.55 -4.69
N ASN A 114 -9.51 -19.59 -3.85
CA ASN A 114 -10.44 -20.72 -3.94
C ASN A 114 -11.58 -20.62 -2.90
N THR A 115 -11.64 -19.52 -2.15
CA THR A 115 -12.63 -19.32 -1.08
C THR A 115 -13.44 -18.05 -1.35
N GLN A 116 -14.67 -18.04 -0.84
CA GLN A 116 -15.56 -16.90 -0.99
C GLN A 116 -16.25 -16.59 0.34
N ILE A 117 -16.49 -15.31 0.57
CA ILE A 117 -17.33 -14.80 1.66
C ILE A 117 -18.35 -13.87 1.04
N ALA A 118 -19.64 -14.08 1.33
CA ALA A 118 -20.76 -13.38 0.70
C ALA A 118 -20.71 -13.39 -0.86
N GLY A 119 -20.15 -14.44 -1.47
CA GLY A 119 -20.04 -14.57 -2.93
C GLY A 119 -18.87 -13.81 -3.57
N TYR A 120 -18.02 -13.15 -2.78
CA TYR A 120 -16.83 -12.45 -3.26
C TYR A 120 -15.56 -13.26 -2.97
N PRO A 121 -14.53 -13.23 -3.84
CA PRO A 121 -13.28 -13.93 -3.60
C PRO A 121 -12.63 -13.43 -2.31
N ALA A 122 -12.23 -14.37 -1.45
CA ALA A 122 -11.72 -14.10 -0.11
C ALA A 122 -10.27 -14.56 0.05
N VAL A 123 -9.46 -13.85 0.83
CA VAL A 123 -8.11 -14.26 1.17
C VAL A 123 -7.78 -13.95 2.61
N GLU A 124 -6.96 -14.81 3.22
CA GLU A 124 -6.29 -14.51 4.47
C GLU A 124 -4.98 -13.76 4.17
N GLN A 125 -4.69 -12.71 4.94
CA GLN A 125 -3.44 -11.94 4.82
C GLN A 125 -2.66 -12.00 6.14
N GLY A 126 -1.61 -12.81 6.17
CA GLY A 126 -0.96 -13.12 7.45
C GLY A 126 -1.87 -13.94 8.35
N GLN A 127 -1.79 -13.73 9.67
CA GLN A 127 -2.50 -14.57 10.66
C GLN A 127 -3.80 -13.96 11.19
N ASN A 128 -4.01 -12.66 11.00
CA ASN A 128 -5.08 -11.92 11.68
C ASN A 128 -5.95 -11.08 10.76
N ILE A 129 -5.92 -11.32 9.44
CA ILE A 129 -6.65 -10.51 8.47
C ILE A 129 -7.39 -11.42 7.51
N THR A 130 -8.69 -11.16 7.36
CA THR A 130 -9.51 -11.69 6.26
C THR A 130 -9.92 -10.53 5.37
N ALA A 131 -9.81 -10.70 4.06
CA ALA A 131 -10.20 -9.70 3.09
C ALA A 131 -11.02 -10.31 1.95
N ILE A 132 -11.91 -9.52 1.36
CA ILE A 132 -12.61 -9.83 0.10
C ILE A 132 -12.38 -8.73 -0.93
N LEU A 133 -12.55 -9.07 -2.21
CA LEU A 133 -12.54 -8.10 -3.31
C LEU A 133 -13.96 -7.96 -3.90
N VAL A 134 -14.49 -6.75 -3.83
CA VAL A 134 -15.83 -6.37 -4.31
C VAL A 134 -15.69 -5.54 -5.57
N ASN A 135 -16.50 -5.83 -6.59
CA ASN A 135 -16.53 -5.13 -7.88
C ASN A 135 -15.14 -4.98 -8.54
N ASN A 136 -14.26 -5.98 -8.35
CA ASN A 136 -12.89 -5.99 -8.86
C ASN A 136 -12.01 -4.78 -8.45
N ARG A 137 -12.43 -4.00 -7.44
CA ARG A 137 -11.84 -2.69 -7.10
C ARG A 137 -11.77 -2.42 -5.60
N TYR A 138 -12.81 -2.78 -4.84
CA TYR A 138 -12.88 -2.42 -3.43
C TYR A 138 -12.47 -3.61 -2.58
N GLN A 139 -11.37 -3.47 -1.85
CA GLN A 139 -10.98 -4.45 -0.84
C GLN A 139 -11.69 -4.13 0.47
N VAL A 140 -12.52 -5.06 0.95
CA VAL A 140 -13.10 -5.01 2.29
C VAL A 140 -12.29 -5.92 3.19
N LYS A 141 -11.88 -5.42 4.35
CA LYS A 141 -10.93 -6.11 5.23
C LYS A 141 -11.37 -6.01 6.68
N VAL A 142 -11.23 -7.13 7.39
CA VAL A 142 -11.33 -7.19 8.84
C VAL A 142 -10.00 -7.69 9.40
N GLN A 143 -9.45 -6.97 10.37
CA GLN A 143 -8.21 -7.32 11.04
C GLN A 143 -8.46 -7.52 12.53
N SER A 144 -8.13 -8.69 13.07
CA SER A 144 -8.17 -8.95 14.51
C SER A 144 -7.11 -8.14 15.24
N ARG A 145 -7.53 -7.47 16.32
CA ARG A 145 -6.66 -6.83 17.33
C ARG A 145 -6.59 -7.63 18.63
N ASP A 146 -7.55 -8.52 18.82
CA ASP A 146 -7.59 -9.48 19.93
C ASP A 146 -7.47 -10.92 19.39
N PRO A 147 -6.64 -11.80 19.99
CA PRO A 147 -6.55 -13.21 19.58
C PRO A 147 -7.87 -13.99 19.69
N SER A 148 -8.80 -13.56 20.55
CA SER A 148 -10.14 -14.14 20.66
C SER A 148 -11.05 -13.78 19.49
N PHE A 149 -10.67 -12.80 18.65
CA PHE A 149 -11.38 -12.44 17.43
C PHE A 149 -10.89 -13.33 16.28
N THR A 150 -11.61 -14.41 16.03
CA THR A 150 -11.20 -15.55 15.20
C THR A 150 -11.41 -15.27 13.70
N PRO A 151 -10.91 -16.14 12.79
CA PRO A 151 -11.22 -16.06 11.36
C PRO A 151 -12.73 -16.09 11.07
N ASP A 152 -13.51 -16.87 11.82
CA ASP A 152 -14.96 -16.95 11.65
C ASP A 152 -15.64 -15.64 12.05
N ASP A 153 -15.17 -14.99 13.11
CA ASP A 153 -15.63 -13.64 13.48
C ASP A 153 -15.32 -12.63 12.38
N ARG A 154 -14.13 -12.71 11.77
CA ARG A 154 -13.76 -11.83 10.65
C ARG A 154 -14.68 -12.04 9.45
N ALA A 155 -14.95 -13.28 9.07
CA ALA A 155 -15.88 -13.61 7.99
C ALA A 155 -17.30 -13.09 8.30
N ALA A 156 -17.81 -13.35 9.50
CA ALA A 156 -19.12 -12.85 9.93
C ALA A 156 -19.19 -11.31 9.94
N TRP A 157 -18.11 -10.62 10.28
CA TRP A 157 -18.06 -9.16 10.21
C TRP A 157 -17.98 -8.61 8.79
N ILE A 158 -17.30 -9.31 7.87
CA ILE A 158 -17.31 -8.96 6.44
C ILE A 158 -18.74 -8.99 5.89
N GLU A 159 -19.53 -9.99 6.26
CA GLU A 159 -20.93 -10.12 5.81
C GLU A 159 -21.84 -8.99 6.32
N LYS A 160 -21.46 -8.30 7.40
CA LYS A 160 -22.24 -7.17 7.95
C LYS A 160 -22.05 -5.86 7.17
N PHE A 161 -21.05 -5.77 6.30
CA PHE A 161 -20.92 -4.62 5.42
C PHE A 161 -22.07 -4.60 4.40
N ASN A 162 -22.44 -3.40 3.94
CA ASN A 162 -23.35 -3.27 2.81
C ASN A 162 -22.59 -3.54 1.49
N LEU A 163 -22.30 -4.81 1.23
CA LEU A 163 -21.50 -5.25 0.08
C LEU A 163 -22.22 -5.04 -1.25
N SER A 164 -23.55 -5.14 -1.28
CA SER A 164 -24.33 -4.82 -2.48
C SER A 164 -24.33 -3.33 -2.78
N GLY A 165 -24.40 -2.47 -1.76
CA GLY A 165 -24.22 -1.03 -1.94
C GLY A 165 -22.82 -0.69 -2.46
N LEU A 166 -21.79 -1.35 -1.90
CA LEU A 166 -20.40 -1.14 -2.30
C LEU A 166 -20.13 -1.62 -3.74
N SER A 167 -20.75 -2.74 -4.16
CA SER A 167 -20.57 -3.25 -5.52
C SER A 167 -21.17 -2.35 -6.61
N ASN A 168 -22.13 -1.50 -6.24
CA ASN A 168 -22.75 -0.51 -7.12
C ASN A 168 -22.10 0.89 -7.03
N LEU A 169 -21.01 1.03 -6.27
CA LEU A 169 -20.26 2.28 -6.19
C LEU A 169 -19.37 2.42 -7.43
N ASN A 170 -19.57 3.50 -8.18
CA ASN A 170 -18.81 3.86 -9.40
C ASN A 170 -17.69 4.85 -9.08
#